data_AF-A0A973Q8J3-F1
#
_entry.id   AF-A0A973Q8J3-F1
#
_cell.length_a   1.000
_cell.length_b   1.000
_cell.length_c   1.000
_cell.angle_alpha   90.00
_cell.angle_beta   90.00
_cell.angle_gamma   90.00
#
_symmetry.space_group_name_H-M   'P 1'
#
loop_
_entity.id
_entity.type
_entity.pdbx_description
1 polymer ?
#
loop_
_entity_poly.entity_id
_entity_poly.type
_entity_poly.pdbx_seq_one_letter_code
_entity_poly.pdbx_strand_id
1 'polypeptide(L)' 'MIFKVRPDTARLGQDAYEAYATAVENRSVSGEELPPWVELTRPVQNAWSLAAEAVRHRVELNA' A
#
# COMPACT_ATOMS: atom_id res chain seq x y z
N MET A 1 11.94 -24.98 11.76
CA MET A 1 12.31 -23.78 10.97
C MET A 1 11.05 -22.94 10.86
N ILE A 2 10.95 -21.82 11.59
CA ILE A 2 9.78 -20.94 11.51
C ILE A 2 9.95 -20.10 10.25
N PHE A 3 9.28 -20.49 9.17
CA PHE A 3 9.15 -19.63 8.01
C PHE A 3 8.30 -18.43 8.44
N LYS A 4 8.96 -17.33 8.83
CA LYS A 4 8.32 -16.01 8.84
C LYS A 4 7.87 -15.79 7.40
N VAL A 5 6.60 -16.09 7.12
CA VAL A 5 5.96 -15.76 5.85
C VAL A 5 6.08 -14.24 5.77
N ARG A 6 7.06 -13.76 5.00
CA ARG A 6 7.19 -12.32 4.75
C ARG A 6 5.83 -11.90 4.19
N PRO A 7 5.17 -10.88 4.77
CA PRO A 7 3.92 -10.40 4.20
C PRO A 7 4.17 -10.17 2.71
N ASP A 8 3.38 -10.86 1.89
CA ASP A 8 3.44 -10.72 0.44
C ASP A 8 3.37 -9.23 0.12
N THR A 9 4.29 -8.73 -0.69
CA THR A 9 4.43 -7.29 -0.99
C THR A 9 3.09 -6.68 -1.43
N ALA A 10 2.21 -7.48 -2.03
CA ALA A 10 0.83 -7.11 -2.36
C ALA A 10 0.00 -6.67 -1.13
N ARG A 11 0.14 -7.35 0.02
CA ARG A 11 -0.55 -6.99 1.26
C ARG A 11 -0.02 -5.68 1.84
N LEU A 12 1.30 -5.44 1.74
CA LEU A 12 1.89 -4.17 2.15
C LEU A 12 1.40 -2.99 1.28
N GLY A 13 1.19 -3.23 -0.01
CA GLY A 13 0.59 -2.23 -0.92
C GLY A 13 -0.83 -1.87 -0.52
N GLN A 14 -1.65 -2.87 -0.20
CA GLN A 14 -3.01 -2.65 0.30
C GLN A 14 -3.03 -1.91 1.64
N ASP A 15 -2.24 -2.38 2.62
CA ASP A 15 -2.14 -1.74 3.94
C ASP A 15 -1.70 -0.27 3.82
N ALA A 16 -0.75 0.02 2.91
CA ALA A 16 -0.30 1.39 2.63
C ALA A 16 -1.40 2.27 2.01
N TYR A 17 -2.19 1.71 1.09
CA TYR A 17 -3.33 2.41 0.52
C TYR A 17 -4.40 2.71 1.57
N GLU A 18 -4.75 1.73 2.40
CA GLU A 18 -5.77 1.90 3.46
C GLU A 18 -5.32 2.93 4.51
N ALA A 19 -4.03 2.94 4.86
CA ALA A 19 -3.46 3.96 5.73
C ALA A 19 -3.53 5.35 5.10
N TYR A 20 -3.21 5.48 3.81
CA TYR A 20 -3.36 6.73 3.07
C TYR A 20 -4.83 7.18 3.06
N ALA A 21 -5.75 6.30 2.66
CA ALA A 21 -7.17 6.59 2.60
C ALA A 21 -7.71 7.05 3.95
N THR A 22 -7.30 6.41 5.04
CA THR A 22 -7.64 6.83 6.41
C THR A 22 -7.11 8.24 6.72
N ALA A 23 -5.85 8.53 6.38
CA ALA A 23 -5.22 9.82 6.65
C ALA A 23 -5.87 10.99 5.90
N VAL A 24 -6.51 10.71 4.75
CA VAL A 24 -7.23 11.70 3.95
C VAL A 24 -8.75 11.59 4.10
N GLU A 25 -9.23 10.90 5.14
CA GLU A 25 -10.67 10.72 5.42
C GLU A 25 -11.47 10.13 4.24
N ASN A 26 -10.85 9.22 3.48
CA ASN A 26 -11.36 8.62 2.25
C ASN A 26 -11.66 9.65 1.13
N ARG A 27 -10.97 10.80 1.14
CA ARG A 27 -11.11 11.84 0.11
C ARG A 27 -9.80 12.06 -0.63
N SER A 28 -9.86 12.11 -1.95
CA SER A 28 -8.72 12.48 -2.78
C SER A 28 -8.34 13.94 -2.59
N VAL A 29 -7.20 14.34 -3.15
CA VAL A 29 -6.77 15.75 -3.18
C VAL A 29 -7.75 16.68 -3.92
N SER A 30 -8.55 16.14 -4.83
CA SER A 30 -9.63 16.87 -5.52
C SER A 30 -10.96 16.84 -4.75
N GLY A 31 -11.02 16.17 -3.61
CA GLY A 31 -12.22 16.02 -2.78
C GLY A 31 -13.18 14.92 -3.25
N GLU A 32 -12.74 14.05 -4.16
CA GLU A 32 -13.52 12.89 -4.60
C GLU A 32 -13.41 11.75 -3.58
N GLU A 33 -14.43 10.92 -3.46
CA GLU A 33 -14.34 9.74 -2.60
C GLU A 33 -13.35 8.72 -3.19
N LEU A 34 -12.46 8.21 -2.35
CA LEU A 34 -11.51 7.17 -2.75
C LEU A 34 -12.24 5.83 -2.87
N PRO A 35 -12.07 5.10 -4.00
CA PRO A 35 -12.68 3.79 -4.13
C PRO A 35 -12.04 2.79 -3.17
N PRO A 36 -12.74 1.72 -2.77
CA PRO A 36 -12.12 0.64 -2.02
C PRO A 36 -11.00 -0.03 -2.84
N TRP A 37 -10.03 -0.64 -2.16
CA TRP A 37 -8.85 -1.25 -2.82
C TRP A 37 -9.20 -2.16 -4.00
N VAL A 38 -10.24 -2.99 -3.85
CA VAL A 38 -10.69 -3.97 -4.86
C VAL A 38 -11.25 -3.32 -6.14
N GLU A 39 -11.69 -2.07 -6.06
CA GLU A 39 -12.21 -1.29 -7.19
C GLU A 39 -11.11 -0.48 -7.90
N LEU A 40 -9.91 -0.39 -7.31
CA LEU A 40 -8.77 0.22 -7.97
C LEU A 40 -8.39 -0.56 -9.23
N THR A 41 -7.95 0.18 -10.25
CA THR A 41 -7.38 -0.45 -11.44
C THR A 41 -6.06 -1.15 -11.07
N ARG A 42 -5.76 -2.25 -11.78
CA ARG A 42 -4.49 -3.00 -11.58
C ARG A 42 -3.24 -2.11 -11.61
N PRO A 43 -3.10 -1.12 -12.52
CA PRO A 43 -1.96 -0.22 -12.49
C PRO A 43 -1.81 0.55 -11.18
N VAL A 44 -2.91 0.99 -10.57
CA VAL A 44 -2.88 1.73 -9.30
C VAL A 44 -2.52 0.79 -8.14
N GLN A 45 -3.10 -0.41 -8.09
CA GLN A 45 -2.72 -1.43 -7.09
C GLN A 45 -1.23 -1.79 -7.18
N ASN A 46 -0.69 -1.92 -8.40
CA ASN A 46 0.72 -2.19 -8.63
C ASN A 46 1.60 -1.02 -8.17
N ALA A 47 1.19 0.23 -8.41
CA ALA A 47 1.93 1.41 -7.96
C ALA A 47 2.07 1.45 -6.43
N TRP A 48 0.99 1.17 -5.69
CA TRP A 48 1.04 1.06 -4.23
C TRP A 48 1.90 -0.09 -3.74
N SER A 49 1.85 -1.24 -4.42
CA SER A 49 2.68 -2.40 -4.09
C SER A 49 4.18 -2.10 -4.28
N LEU A 50 4.55 -1.47 -5.39
CA LEU A 50 5.94 -1.05 -5.67
C LEU A 50 6.41 0.03 -4.69
N ALA A 51 5.55 0.99 -4.34
CA ALA A 51 5.88 2.01 -3.35
C ALA A 51 6.14 1.39 -1.98
N ALA A 52 5.28 0.47 -1.53
CA ALA A 52 5.45 -0.26 -0.28
C ALA A 52 6.73 -1.10 -0.28
N GLU A 53 7.08 -1.75 -1.41
CA GLU A 53 8.33 -2.48 -1.56
C GLU A 53 9.57 -1.59 -1.43
N ALA A 54 9.58 -0.45 -2.11
CA ALA A 54 10.68 0.49 -2.07
C ALA A 54 10.89 1.05 -0.65
N VAL A 55 9.80 1.37 0.06
CA VAL A 55 9.87 1.81 1.46
C VAL A 55 10.37 0.69 2.36
N ARG A 56 9.86 -0.54 2.22
CA ARG A 56 10.33 -1.72 2.97
C ARG A 56 11.83 -1.90 2.78
N HIS A 57 12.29 -1.91 1.53
CA HIS A 57 13.71 -2.08 1.21
C HIS A 57 14.57 -0.98 1.83
N ARG A 58 14.11 0.28 1.77
CA ARG A 58 14.81 1.40 2.41
C ARG A 58 14.87 1.27 3.92
N VAL A 59 13.81 0.85 4.58
CA VAL A 59 13.79 0.65 6.04
C VAL A 59 14.71 -0.52 6.42
N GLU A 60 14.65 -1.64 5.70
CA GLU A 60 15.49 -2.82 5.93
C GLU A 60 16.99 -2.54 5.75
N LEU A 61 17.37 -1.64 4.82
CA LEU A 61 18.77 -1.24 4.60
C LEU A 61 19.29 -0.21 5.61
N ASN A 62 18.41 0.51 6.29
CA ASN A 62 18.78 1.56 7.25
C ASN A 62 18.50 1.17 8.72
N ALA A 63 18.06 -0.06 8.98
CA ALA A 63 17.80 -0.63 10.30
C ALA A 63 18.97 -1.51 10.76
#